data_AF-A0A4R9BQ93-F1
#
_entry.id   AF-A0A4R9BQ93-F1
#
_cell.length_a   1.000
_cell.length_b   1.000
_cell.length_c   1.000
_cell.angle_alpha   90.00
_cell.angle_beta   90.00
_cell.angle_gamma   90.00
#
_symmetry.space_group_name_H-M   'P 1'
#
loop_
_entity.id
_entity.type
_entity.pdbx_description
1 polymer ?
#
loop_
_entity_poly.entity_id
_entity_poly.type
_entity_poly.pdbx_seq_one_letter_code
_entity_poly.pdbx_strand_id
1 'polypeptide(L)'
;MGQQFDASEIEALKYYVYVYTDPRNDRPFYIGKGYGNRAFAHLTEDSDSAKVARIREIRKEGHEPNIEVLAFGLDETTAFKVEAAAIDLIGFENLTNRVVGHGAKRFGRMGMDEVHGKLSSKPIEVFDDDCVLIRINDSYADSAKQTAMDLYDATRGIWRMSLASAKKAKYALAIYGGVVREVYQIAAWLPAEATMYVDQDRNYSPTDRFEFVGRIAGDEVRNRYRWKSVAHFFKRGAANPIMYVGPHRNPAVAAEATVDVSASPTLAIDDTVIVAARSAYGEYLDAAAYICQPERYFRDSVTHLGFYAAQEIKPEIAEILYVEESVIFSADEAESRLGSAHPDVRKVGELIRDLLSSGGRDAGEAYKVMLLSPSGEERTVHLPAPIRNDKVTATGKPWGWTLGQRYTSLNALRRGPSTTSQLESAGDELS
;
A
#
# COMPACT_ATOMS: atom_id res chain seq x y z
N MET A 1 4.56 -39.14 -18.55
CA MET A 1 5.66 -38.37 -17.93
C MET A 1 5.27 -36.91 -18.09
N GLY A 2 5.01 -36.20 -16.99
CA GLY A 2 4.64 -34.78 -17.06
C GLY A 2 5.85 -33.95 -17.51
N GLN A 3 5.60 -32.84 -18.22
CA GLN A 3 6.64 -31.85 -18.49
C GLN A 3 7.20 -31.34 -17.16
N GLN A 4 8.53 -31.31 -17.03
CA GLN A 4 9.26 -30.78 -15.88
C GLN A 4 10.59 -30.20 -16.37
N PHE A 5 11.07 -29.18 -15.67
CA PHE A 5 12.44 -28.68 -15.77
C PHE A 5 13.39 -29.61 -15.03
N ASP A 6 14.58 -29.81 -15.59
CA ASP A 6 15.68 -30.49 -14.93
C ASP A 6 16.40 -29.58 -13.91
N ALA A 7 17.33 -30.15 -13.14
CA ALA A 7 18.02 -29.42 -12.07
C ALA A 7 18.84 -28.24 -12.59
N SER A 8 19.46 -28.37 -13.76
CA SER A 8 20.28 -27.30 -14.37
C SER A 8 19.40 -26.17 -14.92
N GLU A 9 18.24 -26.52 -15.47
CA GLU A 9 17.24 -25.57 -15.92
C GLU A 9 16.65 -24.80 -14.72
N ILE A 10 16.32 -25.48 -13.62
CA ILE A 10 15.81 -24.83 -12.41
C ILE A 10 16.83 -23.85 -11.82
N GLU A 11 18.11 -24.24 -11.77
CA GLU A 11 19.19 -23.36 -11.28
C GLU A 11 19.34 -22.10 -12.15
N ALA A 12 19.22 -22.24 -13.48
CA ALA A 12 19.28 -21.12 -14.41
C ALA A 12 18.02 -20.24 -14.37
N LEU A 13 16.84 -20.86 -14.25
CA LEU A 13 15.54 -20.18 -14.26
C LEU A 13 15.33 -19.28 -13.04
N LYS A 14 15.86 -19.64 -11.86
CA LYS A 14 15.57 -18.95 -10.59
C LYS A 14 14.06 -18.70 -10.43
N TYR A 15 13.65 -17.46 -10.12
CA TYR A 15 12.26 -17.07 -10.28
C TYR A 15 11.99 -16.66 -11.72
N TYR A 16 10.80 -17.04 -12.19
CA TYR A 16 10.36 -16.76 -13.54
C TYR A 16 8.87 -16.41 -13.55
N VAL A 17 8.42 -15.76 -14.62
CA VAL A 17 7.01 -15.51 -14.90
C VAL A 17 6.63 -16.32 -16.12
N TYR A 18 5.51 -17.02 -16.06
CA TYR A 18 5.02 -17.89 -17.12
C TYR A 18 3.57 -17.57 -17.45
N VAL A 19 3.15 -17.98 -18.65
CA VAL A 19 1.81 -17.80 -19.18
C VAL A 19 1.26 -19.14 -19.68
N TYR A 20 -0.03 -19.37 -19.47
CA TYR A 20 -0.76 -20.43 -20.16
C TYR A 20 -1.56 -19.84 -21.31
N THR A 21 -1.43 -20.46 -22.48
CA THR A 21 -2.09 -20.05 -23.73
C THR A 21 -3.00 -21.17 -24.21
N ASP A 22 -4.22 -20.82 -24.64
CA ASP A 22 -5.16 -21.75 -25.25
C ASP A 22 -4.76 -21.97 -26.72
N PRO A 23 -4.30 -23.18 -27.12
CA PRO A 23 -3.74 -23.41 -28.45
C PRO A 23 -4.79 -23.35 -29.57
N ARG A 24 -6.09 -23.27 -29.23
CA ARG A 24 -7.18 -23.19 -30.21
C ARG A 24 -7.33 -21.78 -30.79
N ASN A 25 -6.84 -20.77 -30.09
CA ASN A 25 -7.01 -19.36 -30.46
C ASN A 25 -5.81 -18.46 -30.10
N ASP A 26 -4.72 -19.06 -29.61
CA ASP A 26 -3.49 -18.40 -29.19
C ASP A 26 -3.71 -17.29 -28.14
N ARG A 27 -4.77 -17.41 -27.31
CA ARG A 27 -5.05 -16.43 -26.27
C ARG A 27 -4.49 -16.85 -24.91
N PRO A 28 -3.74 -15.97 -24.23
CA PRO A 28 -3.32 -16.21 -22.86
C PRO A 28 -4.54 -16.22 -21.94
N PHE A 29 -4.61 -17.18 -21.03
CA PHE A 29 -5.72 -17.30 -20.07
C PHE A 29 -5.25 -17.42 -18.62
N TYR A 30 -3.95 -17.52 -18.36
CA TYR A 30 -3.40 -17.51 -17.01
C TYR A 30 -1.96 -17.00 -17.03
N ILE A 31 -1.58 -16.18 -16.05
CA ILE A 31 -0.19 -15.75 -15.83
C ILE A 31 0.16 -16.06 -14.39
N GLY A 32 1.36 -16.57 -14.16
CA GLY A 32 1.84 -16.90 -12.83
C GLY A 32 3.33 -16.64 -12.65
N LYS A 33 3.71 -16.32 -11.42
CA LYS A 33 5.10 -16.44 -10.94
C LYS A 33 5.42 -17.88 -10.57
N GLY A 34 6.59 -18.35 -10.96
CA GLY A 34 7.11 -19.69 -10.75
C GLY A 34 8.50 -19.71 -10.11
N TYR A 35 8.78 -20.77 -9.34
CA TYR A 35 10.11 -21.23 -8.97
C TYR A 35 10.11 -22.76 -9.11
N GLY A 36 11.24 -23.35 -9.52
CA GLY A 36 11.30 -24.78 -9.80
C GLY A 36 10.25 -25.22 -10.82
N ASN A 37 9.55 -26.32 -10.54
CA ASN A 37 8.53 -26.90 -11.42
C ASN A 37 7.11 -26.33 -11.28
N ARG A 38 6.96 -25.15 -10.63
CA ARG A 38 5.66 -24.53 -10.37
C ARG A 38 4.80 -24.33 -11.62
N ALA A 39 5.42 -24.04 -12.77
CA ALA A 39 4.70 -23.90 -14.06
C ALA A 39 3.87 -25.13 -14.42
N PHE A 40 4.25 -26.33 -13.97
CA PHE A 40 3.60 -27.59 -14.34
C PHE A 40 2.62 -28.11 -13.28
N ALA A 41 2.67 -27.55 -12.06
CA ALA A 41 1.88 -28.03 -10.92
C ALA A 41 0.37 -28.02 -11.19
N HIS A 42 -0.11 -27.06 -12.00
CA HIS A 42 -1.53 -26.89 -12.31
C HIS A 42 -2.05 -27.87 -13.38
N LEU A 43 -1.17 -28.55 -14.12
CA LEU A 43 -1.58 -29.52 -15.15
C LEU A 43 -2.19 -30.80 -14.56
N THR A 44 -1.85 -31.11 -13.31
CA THR A 44 -2.30 -32.32 -12.58
C THR A 44 -3.18 -31.99 -11.38
N GLU A 45 -3.49 -30.71 -11.18
CA GLU A 45 -4.28 -30.23 -10.04
C GLU A 45 -5.77 -30.59 -10.24
N ASP A 46 -6.35 -31.29 -9.27
CA ASP A 46 -7.79 -31.60 -9.25
C ASP A 46 -8.51 -30.65 -8.29
N SER A 47 -8.67 -29.39 -8.73
CA SER A 47 -9.36 -28.34 -7.97
C SER A 47 -10.44 -27.65 -8.81
N ASP A 48 -11.47 -27.09 -8.18
CA ASP A 48 -12.55 -26.35 -8.85
C ASP A 48 -12.18 -24.88 -9.15
N SER A 49 -10.93 -24.63 -9.53
CA SER A 49 -10.48 -23.28 -9.91
C SER A 49 -10.78 -22.98 -11.39
N ALA A 50 -11.06 -21.70 -11.70
CA ALA A 50 -11.36 -21.25 -13.08
C ALA A 50 -10.26 -21.63 -14.09
N LYS A 51 -8.99 -21.63 -13.65
CA LYS A 51 -7.85 -22.11 -14.44
C LYS A 51 -7.93 -23.61 -14.76
N VAL A 52 -8.25 -24.46 -13.77
CA VAL A 52 -8.38 -25.92 -13.97
C VAL A 52 -9.59 -26.25 -14.84
N ALA A 53 -10.69 -25.51 -14.67
CA ALA A 53 -11.85 -25.63 -15.56
C ALA A 53 -11.47 -25.35 -17.03
N ARG A 54 -10.73 -24.27 -17.30
CA ARG A 54 -10.23 -23.96 -18.65
C ARG A 54 -9.30 -25.04 -19.21
N ILE A 55 -8.40 -25.59 -18.38
CA ILE A 55 -7.53 -26.71 -18.78
C ILE A 55 -8.35 -27.94 -19.16
N ARG A 56 -9.39 -28.29 -18.37
CA ARG A 56 -10.30 -29.41 -18.65
C ARG A 56 -11.06 -29.19 -19.97
N GLU A 57 -11.50 -27.97 -20.26
CA GLU A 57 -12.14 -27.62 -21.55
C GLU A 57 -11.21 -27.83 -22.74
N ILE A 58 -9.96 -27.35 -22.66
CA ILE A 58 -8.95 -27.53 -23.71
C ILE A 58 -8.68 -29.02 -23.95
N ARG A 59 -8.52 -29.80 -22.86
CA ARG A 59 -8.31 -31.25 -22.91
C ARG A 59 -9.49 -32.03 -23.49
N LYS A 60 -10.72 -31.61 -23.20
CA LYS A 60 -11.93 -32.23 -23.74
C LYS A 60 -11.97 -32.19 -25.28
N GLU A 61 -11.35 -31.19 -25.89
CA GLU A 61 -11.23 -31.05 -27.33
C GLU A 61 -9.96 -31.70 -27.91
N GLY A 62 -9.19 -32.43 -27.10
CA GLY A 62 -8.00 -33.17 -27.53
C GLY A 62 -6.71 -32.33 -27.60
N HIS A 63 -6.70 -31.15 -26.99
CA HIS A 63 -5.53 -30.27 -26.93
C HIS A 63 -4.94 -30.20 -25.50
N GLU A 64 -3.71 -29.71 -25.38
CA GLU A 64 -3.09 -29.34 -24.09
C GLU A 64 -2.76 -27.85 -24.09
N PRO A 65 -2.90 -27.15 -22.96
CA PRO A 65 -2.51 -25.74 -22.86
C PRO A 65 -1.00 -25.57 -23.12
N ASN A 66 -0.63 -24.52 -23.85
CA ASN A 66 0.77 -24.16 -24.03
C ASN A 66 1.27 -23.41 -22.79
N ILE A 67 2.47 -23.75 -22.32
CA ILE A 67 3.13 -23.07 -21.21
C ILE A 67 4.37 -22.38 -21.75
N GLU A 68 4.45 -21.07 -21.58
CA GLU A 68 5.55 -20.26 -22.06
C GLU A 68 6.15 -19.44 -20.92
N VAL A 69 7.48 -19.32 -20.89
CA VAL A 69 8.19 -18.47 -19.92
C VAL A 69 8.30 -17.06 -20.52
N LEU A 70 7.72 -16.07 -19.85
CA LEU A 70 7.77 -14.66 -20.24
C LEU A 70 9.09 -13.99 -19.85
N ALA A 71 9.61 -14.32 -18.66
CA ALA A 71 10.87 -13.81 -18.13
C ALA A 71 11.42 -14.79 -17.08
N PHE A 72 12.73 -14.96 -17.01
CA PHE A 72 13.41 -15.84 -16.05
C PHE A 72 14.75 -15.26 -15.58
N GLY A 73 15.38 -15.92 -14.60
CA GLY A 73 16.61 -15.46 -13.97
C GLY A 73 16.38 -14.33 -12.97
N LEU A 74 15.13 -14.16 -12.53
CA LEU A 74 14.69 -13.06 -11.69
C LEU A 74 14.90 -13.39 -10.21
N ASP A 75 15.00 -12.35 -9.39
CA ASP A 75 14.65 -12.45 -7.98
C ASP A 75 13.12 -12.44 -7.82
N GLU A 76 12.63 -12.87 -6.65
CA GLU A 76 11.20 -13.01 -6.37
C GLU A 76 10.44 -11.67 -6.48
N THR A 77 11.05 -10.57 -6.04
CA THR A 77 10.43 -9.23 -6.09
C THR A 77 10.28 -8.77 -7.53
N THR A 78 11.31 -8.98 -8.35
CA THR A 78 11.28 -8.66 -9.77
C THR A 78 10.27 -9.53 -10.50
N ALA A 79 10.22 -10.83 -10.23
CA ALA A 79 9.22 -11.73 -10.81
C ALA A 79 7.79 -11.32 -10.45
N PHE A 80 7.55 -10.91 -9.21
CA PHE A 80 6.26 -10.36 -8.77
C PHE A 80 5.87 -9.08 -9.53
N LYS A 81 6.82 -8.15 -9.74
CA LYS A 81 6.57 -6.91 -10.51
C LYS A 81 6.28 -7.21 -11.98
N VAL A 82 7.01 -8.15 -12.58
CA VAL A 82 6.81 -8.57 -13.98
C VAL A 82 5.48 -9.29 -14.15
N GLU A 83 5.09 -10.16 -13.21
CA GLU A 83 3.78 -10.83 -13.19
C GLU A 83 2.65 -9.80 -13.13
N ALA A 84 2.73 -8.84 -12.20
CA ALA A 84 1.75 -7.77 -12.09
C ALA A 84 1.64 -6.93 -13.37
N ALA A 85 2.79 -6.56 -13.97
CA ALA A 85 2.81 -5.80 -15.22
C ALA A 85 2.23 -6.61 -16.40
N ALA A 86 2.48 -7.91 -16.47
CA ALA A 86 1.98 -8.79 -17.53
C ALA A 86 0.46 -9.02 -17.43
N ILE A 87 -0.05 -9.25 -16.21
CA ILE A 87 -1.50 -9.34 -15.94
C ILE A 87 -2.21 -8.06 -16.38
N ASP A 88 -1.66 -6.91 -16.00
CA ASP A 88 -2.21 -5.61 -16.37
C ASP A 88 -2.12 -5.31 -17.87
N LEU A 89 -1.09 -5.82 -18.55
CA LEU A 89 -0.93 -5.63 -19.98
C LEU A 89 -2.00 -6.40 -20.79
N ILE A 90 -2.30 -7.62 -20.37
CA ILE A 90 -3.27 -8.50 -21.02
C ILE A 90 -4.72 -8.17 -20.60
N GLY A 91 -4.90 -7.58 -19.42
CA GLY A 91 -6.19 -7.26 -18.84
C GLY A 91 -6.74 -8.44 -18.03
N PHE A 92 -7.09 -8.19 -16.78
CA PHE A 92 -7.54 -9.22 -15.84
C PHE A 92 -8.80 -9.95 -16.33
N GLU A 93 -9.71 -9.24 -17.00
CA GLU A 93 -10.93 -9.75 -17.61
C GLU A 93 -10.68 -10.82 -18.70
N ASN A 94 -9.46 -10.90 -19.23
CA ASN A 94 -9.06 -11.90 -20.22
C ASN A 94 -8.34 -13.10 -19.59
N LEU A 95 -8.12 -13.10 -18.27
CA LEU A 95 -7.38 -14.12 -17.53
C LEU A 95 -8.28 -14.85 -16.52
N THR A 96 -7.92 -16.09 -16.18
CA THR A 96 -8.61 -16.96 -15.21
C THR A 96 -8.04 -16.86 -13.79
N ASN A 97 -7.12 -15.92 -13.57
CA ASN A 97 -6.52 -15.64 -12.27
C ASN A 97 -7.63 -15.30 -11.26
N ARG A 98 -7.61 -15.92 -10.07
CA ARG A 98 -8.64 -15.71 -9.02
C ARG A 98 -8.52 -14.36 -8.30
N VAL A 99 -7.35 -13.74 -8.36
CA VAL A 99 -7.02 -12.50 -7.65
C VAL A 99 -6.37 -11.56 -8.66
N VAL A 100 -6.87 -10.32 -8.77
CA VAL A 100 -6.14 -9.23 -9.43
C VAL A 100 -4.83 -9.12 -8.69
N GLY A 101 -3.71 -9.51 -9.31
CA GLY A 101 -2.43 -9.71 -8.60
C GLY A 101 -2.18 -8.55 -7.63
N HIS A 102 -1.82 -8.84 -6.38
CA HIS A 102 -1.65 -7.82 -5.32
C HIS A 102 -0.76 -6.63 -5.75
N GLY A 103 0.05 -6.79 -6.82
CA GLY A 103 0.85 -5.74 -7.45
C GLY A 103 0.14 -4.86 -8.48
N ALA A 104 -1.03 -5.18 -9.03
CA ALA A 104 -1.72 -4.37 -10.05
C ALA A 104 -2.05 -2.95 -9.54
N LYS A 105 -2.39 -2.82 -8.25
CA LYS A 105 -2.58 -1.50 -7.62
C LYS A 105 -1.26 -0.75 -7.33
N ARG A 106 -0.10 -1.43 -7.29
CA ARG A 106 1.19 -0.86 -6.84
C ARG A 106 2.21 -0.63 -7.97
N PHE A 107 2.32 -1.58 -8.89
CA PHE A 107 3.27 -1.67 -10.02
C PHE A 107 2.58 -1.88 -11.38
N GLY A 108 1.25 -1.84 -11.37
CA GLY A 108 0.44 -2.00 -12.56
C GLY A 108 0.57 -0.89 -13.59
N ARG A 109 -0.24 -0.96 -14.64
CA ARG A 109 -0.28 0.07 -15.69
C ARG A 109 -0.58 1.44 -15.07
N MET A 110 0.40 2.32 -15.11
CA MET A 110 0.32 3.69 -14.62
C MET A 110 0.46 4.64 -15.81
N GLY A 111 -0.48 5.57 -15.99
CA GLY A 111 -0.32 6.63 -16.99
C GLY A 111 0.87 7.52 -16.64
N MET A 112 1.56 8.09 -17.64
CA MET A 112 2.74 8.95 -17.42
C MET A 112 2.48 10.08 -16.42
N ASP A 113 1.31 10.69 -16.49
CA ASP A 113 0.82 11.70 -15.55
C ASP A 113 0.76 11.21 -14.08
N GLU A 114 0.35 9.96 -13.86
CA GLU A 114 0.27 9.35 -12.54
C GLU A 114 1.65 8.94 -12.00
N VAL A 115 2.58 8.55 -12.87
CA VAL A 115 3.99 8.32 -12.50
C VAL A 115 4.61 9.62 -11.99
N HIS A 116 4.41 10.73 -12.71
CA HIS A 116 4.88 12.06 -12.28
C HIS A 116 4.24 12.48 -10.95
N GLY A 117 2.95 12.23 -10.76
CA GLY A 117 2.29 12.45 -9.48
C GLY A 117 2.88 11.58 -8.37
N LYS A 118 3.01 10.27 -8.55
CA LYS A 118 3.44 9.35 -7.49
C LYS A 118 4.91 9.53 -7.10
N LEU A 119 5.79 9.78 -8.06
CA LEU A 119 7.25 9.82 -7.85
C LEU A 119 7.82 11.24 -7.76
N SER A 120 7.07 12.28 -8.15
CA SER A 120 7.57 13.66 -8.22
C SER A 120 6.60 14.72 -7.71
N SER A 121 5.55 14.36 -6.96
CA SER A 121 4.63 15.32 -6.34
C SER A 121 5.37 16.28 -5.42
N LYS A 122 5.64 17.50 -5.89
CA LYS A 122 6.00 18.60 -5.00
C LYS A 122 4.79 18.90 -4.09
N PRO A 123 4.97 19.08 -2.78
CA PRO A 123 3.89 19.51 -1.92
C PRO A 123 3.38 20.90 -2.33
N ILE A 124 2.07 21.12 -2.26
CA ILE A 124 1.48 22.46 -2.37
C ILE A 124 1.57 23.11 -1.00
N GLU A 125 2.47 24.07 -0.82
CA GLU A 125 2.58 24.83 0.44
C GLU A 125 1.60 26.01 0.48
N VAL A 126 1.28 26.58 -0.69
CA VAL A 126 0.46 27.80 -0.81
C VAL A 126 -0.57 27.64 -1.92
N PHE A 127 -1.78 28.15 -1.67
CA PHE A 127 -2.86 28.22 -2.64
C PHE A 127 -3.13 29.66 -3.04
N ASP A 128 -2.85 30.00 -4.30
CA ASP A 128 -3.20 31.29 -4.92
C ASP A 128 -4.71 31.46 -5.20
N ASP A 129 -5.47 30.36 -5.19
CA ASP A 129 -6.90 30.34 -5.49
C ASP A 129 -7.72 29.77 -4.32
N ASP A 130 -8.92 30.31 -4.10
CA ASP A 130 -9.88 29.73 -3.16
C ASP A 130 -10.38 28.38 -3.68
N CYS A 131 -10.02 27.31 -2.98
CA CYS A 131 -10.21 25.94 -3.39
C CYS A 131 -10.96 25.12 -2.33
N VAL A 132 -11.67 24.10 -2.79
CA VAL A 132 -12.13 23.00 -1.95
C VAL A 132 -11.38 21.73 -2.34
N LEU A 133 -10.70 21.13 -1.37
CA LEU A 133 -10.08 19.83 -1.51
C LEU A 133 -11.13 18.77 -1.18
N ILE A 134 -11.31 17.79 -2.06
CA ILE A 134 -12.31 16.74 -1.92
C ILE A 134 -11.62 15.38 -2.01
N ARG A 135 -11.56 14.64 -0.90
CA ARG A 135 -11.01 13.28 -0.87
C ARG A 135 -12.05 12.27 -1.37
N ILE A 136 -11.72 11.57 -2.45
CA ILE A 136 -12.61 10.62 -3.13
C ILE A 136 -12.21 9.16 -2.91
N ASN A 137 -11.46 8.86 -1.84
CA ASN A 137 -10.91 7.52 -1.61
C ASN A 137 -11.99 6.43 -1.52
N ASP A 138 -13.18 6.74 -1.00
CA ASP A 138 -14.27 5.78 -0.86
C ASP A 138 -15.19 5.73 -2.10
N SER A 139 -15.31 6.83 -2.84
CA SER A 139 -16.19 6.95 -4.03
C SER A 139 -15.49 6.63 -5.36
N TYR A 140 -14.16 6.51 -5.35
CA TYR A 140 -13.29 6.30 -6.52
C TYR A 140 -12.49 4.97 -6.47
N ALA A 141 -12.77 4.09 -5.50
CA ALA A 141 -11.97 2.89 -5.23
C ALA A 141 -12.17 1.74 -6.23
N ASP A 142 -13.19 1.78 -7.09
CA ASP A 142 -13.52 0.66 -7.97
C ASP A 142 -12.84 0.82 -9.35
N SER A 143 -11.85 -0.02 -9.61
CA SER A 143 -10.82 0.15 -10.65
C SER A 143 -11.16 -0.46 -12.00
N ALA A 144 -12.43 -0.79 -12.27
CA ALA A 144 -12.78 -1.50 -13.50
C ALA A 144 -12.94 -0.57 -14.73
N LYS A 145 -13.32 0.70 -14.57
CA LYS A 145 -13.39 1.71 -15.65
C LYS A 145 -13.25 3.10 -15.01
N GLN A 146 -12.14 3.78 -15.24
CA GLN A 146 -11.92 5.15 -14.73
C GLN A 146 -11.86 6.13 -15.89
N THR A 147 -13.02 6.59 -16.35
CA THR A 147 -13.14 7.68 -17.33
C THR A 147 -13.02 9.05 -16.64
N ALA A 148 -12.78 10.11 -17.42
CA ALA A 148 -12.83 11.48 -16.90
C ALA A 148 -14.20 11.81 -16.28
N MET A 149 -15.27 11.17 -16.76
CA MET A 149 -16.62 11.33 -16.22
C MET A 149 -16.76 10.68 -14.84
N ASP A 150 -16.16 9.50 -14.62
CA ASP A 150 -16.20 8.81 -13.33
C ASP A 150 -15.45 9.62 -12.25
N LEU A 151 -14.30 10.20 -12.61
CA LEU A 151 -13.56 11.10 -11.71
C LEU A 151 -14.36 12.36 -11.39
N TYR A 152 -15.08 12.92 -12.36
CA TYR A 152 -15.94 14.07 -12.14
C TYR A 152 -17.12 13.73 -11.23
N ASP A 153 -17.82 12.63 -11.48
CA ASP A 153 -18.95 12.14 -10.67
C ASP A 153 -18.53 11.85 -9.23
N ALA A 154 -17.39 11.19 -9.04
CA ALA A 154 -16.85 10.91 -7.71
C ALA A 154 -16.45 12.19 -6.94
N THR A 155 -16.12 13.28 -7.65
CA THR A 155 -15.68 14.55 -7.06
C THR A 155 -16.85 15.51 -6.82
N ARG A 156 -17.87 15.51 -7.69
CA ARG A 156 -18.85 16.61 -7.73
C ARG A 156 -19.93 16.57 -6.66
N GLY A 157 -20.26 15.41 -6.11
CA GLY A 157 -21.20 15.21 -4.99
C GLY A 157 -20.88 13.86 -4.32
N ILE A 158 -21.48 13.42 -3.22
CA ILE A 158 -22.71 13.76 -2.52
C ILE A 158 -22.29 14.17 -1.11
N TRP A 159 -21.95 15.45 -0.96
CA TRP A 159 -21.07 15.89 0.12
C TRP A 159 -21.82 16.61 1.23
N ARG A 160 -21.54 16.25 2.48
CA ARG A 160 -22.01 17.00 3.64
C ARG A 160 -21.07 18.17 3.91
N MET A 161 -21.50 19.40 3.66
CA MET A 161 -20.65 20.59 3.81
C MET A 161 -21.44 21.86 4.12
N SER A 162 -20.72 22.90 4.58
CA SER A 162 -21.28 24.25 4.72
C SER A 162 -21.35 24.96 3.36
N LEU A 163 -22.57 25.21 2.88
CA LEU A 163 -22.81 25.93 1.62
C LEU A 163 -22.19 27.35 1.64
N ALA A 164 -22.14 28.00 2.79
CA ALA A 164 -21.54 29.33 2.93
C ALA A 164 -20.01 29.33 2.70
N SER A 165 -19.33 28.25 3.10
CA SER A 165 -17.91 28.05 2.80
C SER A 165 -17.70 27.56 1.36
N ALA A 166 -18.57 26.68 0.88
CA ALA A 166 -18.55 26.12 -0.46
C ALA A 166 -18.64 27.19 -1.55
N LYS A 167 -19.57 28.16 -1.38
CA LYS A 167 -19.76 29.29 -2.31
C LYS A 167 -18.55 30.23 -2.42
N LYS A 168 -17.57 30.14 -1.51
CA LYS A 168 -16.34 30.93 -1.57
C LYS A 168 -15.24 30.25 -2.39
N ALA A 169 -15.31 28.94 -2.56
CA ALA A 169 -14.35 28.20 -3.39
C ALA A 169 -14.66 28.41 -4.88
N LYS A 170 -13.64 28.79 -5.64
CA LYS A 170 -13.68 28.91 -7.10
C LYS A 170 -13.37 27.57 -7.78
N TYR A 171 -12.54 26.75 -7.15
CA TYR A 171 -12.11 25.45 -7.70
C TYR A 171 -12.35 24.30 -6.75
N ALA A 172 -12.65 23.13 -7.29
CA ALA A 172 -12.68 21.85 -6.59
C ALA A 172 -11.50 20.97 -7.05
N LEU A 173 -10.71 20.49 -6.11
CA LEU A 173 -9.56 19.63 -6.37
C LEU A 173 -9.90 18.20 -5.96
N ALA A 174 -9.89 17.28 -6.93
CA ALA A 174 -10.13 15.87 -6.72
C ALA A 174 -8.90 15.21 -6.11
N ILE A 175 -8.99 14.72 -4.87
CA ILE A 175 -7.85 14.14 -4.14
C ILE A 175 -8.01 12.64 -3.99
N TYR A 176 -7.06 11.89 -4.53
CA TYR A 176 -6.98 10.44 -4.35
C TYR A 176 -5.55 10.03 -3.98
N GLY A 177 -5.41 9.27 -2.89
CA GLY A 177 -4.10 8.87 -2.37
C GLY A 177 -3.24 10.05 -1.89
N GLY A 178 -3.86 11.18 -1.53
CA GLY A 178 -3.15 12.40 -1.09
C GLY A 178 -2.61 13.30 -2.20
N VAL A 179 -2.88 12.96 -3.47
CA VAL A 179 -2.44 13.71 -4.67
C VAL A 179 -3.67 14.28 -5.38
N VAL A 180 -3.52 15.50 -5.91
CA VAL A 180 -4.54 16.13 -6.76
C VAL A 180 -4.59 15.44 -8.12
N ARG A 181 -5.71 14.80 -8.46
CA ARG A 181 -5.92 14.09 -9.74
C ARG A 181 -6.47 15.00 -10.83
N GLU A 182 -7.35 15.93 -10.48
CA GLU A 182 -7.88 16.93 -11.41
C GLU A 182 -8.39 18.18 -10.67
N VAL A 183 -8.49 19.28 -11.40
CA VAL A 183 -8.97 20.58 -10.91
C VAL A 183 -10.19 21.01 -11.73
N TYR A 184 -11.30 21.26 -11.05
CA TYR A 184 -12.55 21.72 -11.65
C TYR A 184 -12.84 23.17 -11.27
N GLN A 185 -13.21 24.00 -12.23
CA GLN A 185 -13.82 25.30 -11.98
C GLN A 185 -15.29 25.10 -11.61
N ILE A 186 -15.68 25.59 -10.44
CA ILE A 186 -17.04 25.48 -9.94
C ILE A 186 -17.90 26.58 -10.59
N ALA A 187 -19.02 26.19 -11.18
CA ALA A 187 -20.03 27.12 -11.71
C ALA A 187 -21.13 27.39 -10.66
N ALA A 188 -21.63 26.34 -10.01
CA ALA A 188 -22.67 26.45 -9.00
C ALA A 188 -22.66 25.26 -8.03
N TRP A 189 -23.17 25.48 -6.81
CA TRP A 189 -23.50 24.44 -5.84
C TRP A 189 -25.00 24.23 -5.81
N LEU A 190 -25.43 22.97 -5.83
CA LEU A 190 -26.82 22.52 -5.85
C LEU A 190 -27.03 21.50 -4.71
N PRO A 191 -28.29 21.26 -4.30
CA PRO A 191 -28.61 20.07 -3.53
C PRO A 191 -28.12 18.81 -4.26
N ALA A 192 -27.64 17.81 -3.52
CA ALA A 192 -27.22 16.54 -4.11
C ALA A 192 -28.38 15.91 -4.92
N GLU A 193 -28.05 15.25 -6.03
CA GLU A 193 -28.99 14.61 -6.97
C GLU A 193 -29.84 15.61 -7.79
N ALA A 194 -29.50 16.90 -7.79
CA ALA A 194 -30.12 17.89 -8.68
C ALA A 194 -29.74 17.69 -10.16
N THR A 195 -28.70 16.91 -10.45
CA THR A 195 -28.23 16.58 -11.80
C THR A 195 -28.03 15.07 -11.99
N MET A 196 -28.06 14.60 -13.25
CA MET A 196 -27.95 13.17 -13.57
C MET A 196 -26.53 12.65 -13.33
N TYR A 197 -26.41 11.50 -12.66
CA TYR A 197 -25.17 10.72 -12.50
C TYR A 197 -25.09 9.59 -13.52
N VAL A 198 -23.87 9.10 -13.80
CA VAL A 198 -23.65 7.93 -14.68
C VAL A 198 -24.21 6.65 -14.05
N ASP A 199 -24.11 6.53 -12.73
CA ASP A 199 -24.63 5.41 -11.93
C ASP A 199 -25.98 5.82 -11.30
N GLN A 200 -27.07 5.22 -11.80
CA GLN A 200 -28.44 5.54 -11.40
C GLN A 200 -28.92 4.77 -10.15
N ASP A 201 -28.17 3.77 -9.68
CA ASP A 201 -28.56 2.90 -8.56
C ASP A 201 -28.13 3.44 -7.17
N ARG A 202 -27.55 4.64 -7.13
CA ARG A 202 -27.09 5.29 -5.90
C ARG A 202 -28.26 5.88 -5.11
N ASN A 203 -28.66 5.19 -4.05
CA ASN A 203 -29.76 5.61 -3.19
C ASN A 203 -29.21 6.31 -1.92
N TYR A 204 -29.05 7.63 -1.95
CA TYR A 204 -28.65 8.41 -0.76
C TYR A 204 -29.85 9.18 -0.19
N SER A 205 -29.90 9.34 1.14
CA SER A 205 -30.89 10.25 1.76
C SER A 205 -30.49 11.71 1.48
N PRO A 206 -31.30 12.51 0.75
CA PRO A 206 -30.86 13.76 0.13
C PRO A 206 -30.86 14.97 1.08
N THR A 207 -31.34 14.84 2.31
CA THR A 207 -31.40 15.97 3.25
C THR A 207 -29.99 16.28 3.80
N ASP A 208 -29.49 17.48 3.52
CA ASP A 208 -28.21 18.07 3.97
C ASP A 208 -26.93 17.70 3.19
N ARG A 209 -27.06 17.34 1.90
CA ARG A 209 -25.90 17.11 1.03
C ARG A 209 -25.95 17.97 -0.23
N PHE A 210 -24.77 18.33 -0.73
CA PHE A 210 -24.60 19.21 -1.87
C PHE A 210 -23.71 18.58 -2.94
N GLU A 211 -23.92 19.03 -4.17
CA GLU A 211 -23.09 18.76 -5.32
C GLU A 211 -22.71 20.06 -6.02
N PHE A 212 -21.66 20.05 -6.84
CA PHE A 212 -21.36 21.16 -7.73
C PHE A 212 -21.55 20.77 -9.20
N VAL A 213 -21.85 21.78 -10.01
CA VAL A 213 -21.70 21.71 -11.46
C VAL A 213 -20.50 22.57 -11.82
N GLY A 214 -19.63 22.03 -12.66
CA GLY A 214 -18.40 22.69 -13.06
C GLY A 214 -17.84 22.12 -14.35
N ARG A 215 -16.65 22.59 -14.70
CA ARG A 215 -15.86 22.13 -15.84
C ARG A 215 -14.41 21.97 -15.44
N ILE A 216 -13.62 21.27 -16.24
CA ILE A 216 -12.16 21.25 -16.06
C ILE A 216 -11.63 22.70 -16.05
N ALA A 217 -10.77 23.02 -15.09
CA ALA A 217 -10.20 24.36 -14.97
C ALA A 217 -9.24 24.67 -16.13
N GLY A 218 -8.92 25.95 -16.35
CA GLY A 218 -7.91 26.33 -17.35
C GLY A 218 -6.52 25.77 -16.99
N ASP A 219 -5.68 25.56 -18.01
CA ASP A 219 -4.37 24.91 -17.85
C ASP A 219 -3.45 25.63 -16.87
N GLU A 220 -3.56 26.96 -16.75
CA GLU A 220 -2.79 27.74 -15.77
C GLU A 220 -3.02 27.25 -14.33
N VAL A 221 -4.29 27.06 -13.96
CA VAL A 221 -4.70 26.59 -12.63
C VAL A 221 -4.40 25.10 -12.47
N ARG A 222 -4.61 24.31 -13.53
CA ARG A 222 -4.30 22.87 -13.51
C ARG A 222 -2.82 22.63 -13.30
N ASN A 223 -1.95 23.35 -14.00
CA ASN A 223 -0.50 23.25 -13.84
C ASN A 223 -0.04 23.68 -12.43
N ARG A 224 -0.77 24.59 -11.78
CA ARG A 224 -0.51 24.96 -10.39
C ARG A 224 -0.79 23.84 -9.39
N TYR A 225 -1.81 23.01 -9.59
CA TYR A 225 -2.26 22.09 -8.53
C TYR A 225 -2.32 20.61 -8.91
N ARG A 226 -2.64 20.27 -10.15
CA ARG A 226 -2.75 18.88 -10.62
C ARG A 226 -1.41 18.17 -10.43
N TRP A 227 -1.49 16.92 -9.96
CA TRP A 227 -0.35 16.04 -9.66
C TRP A 227 0.58 16.49 -8.55
N LYS A 228 0.17 17.45 -7.72
CA LYS A 228 0.91 17.85 -6.53
C LYS A 228 0.33 17.23 -5.26
N SER A 229 1.15 17.14 -4.22
CA SER A 229 0.76 16.54 -2.96
C SER A 229 0.05 17.56 -2.06
N VAL A 230 -1.08 17.14 -1.51
CA VAL A 230 -1.81 17.83 -0.43
C VAL A 230 -1.91 16.95 0.82
N ALA A 231 -1.19 15.81 0.84
CA ALA A 231 -1.30 14.81 1.90
C ALA A 231 -1.00 15.38 3.29
N HIS A 232 -0.06 16.34 3.38
CA HIS A 232 0.36 16.99 4.62
C HIS A 232 -0.75 17.84 5.28
N PHE A 233 -1.79 18.26 4.54
CA PHE A 233 -2.91 18.98 5.11
C PHE A 233 -3.90 18.08 5.87
N PHE A 234 -3.92 16.78 5.59
CA PHE A 234 -4.90 15.87 6.16
C PHE A 234 -4.29 15.08 7.34
N LYS A 235 -4.68 15.44 8.57
CA LYS A 235 -4.32 14.66 9.77
C LYS A 235 -4.89 13.24 9.68
N ARG A 236 -4.12 12.25 10.13
CA ARG A 236 -4.52 10.84 10.13
C ARG A 236 -5.80 10.66 10.96
N GLY A 237 -6.83 10.03 10.38
CA GLY A 237 -8.13 9.84 11.02
C GLY A 237 -9.12 10.99 10.85
N ALA A 238 -8.80 12.03 10.09
CA ALA A 238 -9.78 13.04 9.72
C ALA A 238 -10.95 12.38 8.96
N ALA A 239 -12.13 12.36 9.57
CA ALA A 239 -13.33 11.75 9.00
C ALA A 239 -13.96 12.61 7.90
N ASN A 240 -13.69 13.93 7.89
CA ASN A 240 -14.26 14.84 6.90
C ASN A 240 -13.44 14.80 5.59
N PRO A 241 -14.01 14.36 4.46
CA PRO A 241 -13.31 14.32 3.19
C PRO A 241 -13.04 15.71 2.58
N ILE A 242 -13.60 16.77 3.16
CA ILE A 242 -13.64 18.12 2.57
C ILE A 242 -12.79 19.09 3.38
N MET A 243 -11.98 19.89 2.68
CA MET A 243 -11.20 20.97 3.27
C MET A 243 -11.24 22.22 2.39
N TYR A 244 -11.37 23.39 2.99
CA TYR A 244 -11.32 24.67 2.27
C TYR A 244 -9.95 25.32 2.46
N VAL A 245 -9.33 25.72 1.35
CA VAL A 245 -8.00 26.34 1.31
C VAL A 245 -8.03 27.55 0.38
N GLY A 246 -7.04 28.45 0.48
CA GLY A 246 -6.91 29.61 -0.39
C GLY A 246 -5.94 30.65 0.16
N PRO A 247 -5.75 31.79 -0.53
CA PRO A 247 -4.76 32.82 -0.15
C PRO A 247 -4.95 33.36 1.27
N HIS A 248 -6.21 33.39 1.71
CA HIS A 248 -6.61 33.87 3.04
C HIS A 248 -7.11 32.75 3.95
N ARG A 249 -6.90 31.49 3.54
CA ARG A 249 -7.36 30.27 4.22
C ARG A 249 -6.23 29.25 4.19
N ASN A 250 -5.23 29.48 5.02
CA ASN A 250 -4.20 28.49 5.25
C ASN A 250 -4.59 27.62 6.46
N PRO A 251 -4.88 26.32 6.29
CA PRO A 251 -5.25 25.45 7.40
C PRO A 251 -4.12 25.29 8.44
N ALA A 252 -2.88 25.69 8.11
CA ALA A 252 -1.74 25.69 9.04
C ALA A 252 -1.74 26.85 10.05
N VAL A 253 -2.51 27.93 9.86
CA VAL A 253 -2.34 29.18 10.63
C VAL A 253 -3.20 29.25 11.90
N ALA A 254 -3.89 28.17 12.28
CA ALA A 254 -4.62 28.13 13.56
C ALA A 254 -3.75 27.75 14.78
N ALA A 255 -2.45 27.53 14.63
CA ALA A 255 -1.53 27.30 15.75
C ALA A 255 -0.15 27.95 15.50
N GLU A 256 0.00 29.16 16.04
CA GLU A 256 1.20 29.87 16.53
C GLU A 256 2.50 29.98 15.69
N ALA A 257 2.78 31.25 15.35
CA ALA A 257 4.01 32.05 15.55
C ALA A 257 5.40 31.61 14.99
N THR A 258 5.83 32.37 13.98
CA THR A 258 7.19 32.86 13.64
C THR A 258 8.38 31.92 13.81
N VAL A 259 8.96 31.46 12.69
CA VAL A 259 10.39 31.12 12.60
C VAL A 259 10.99 31.67 11.31
N ASP A 260 12.18 32.23 11.47
CA ASP A 260 13.05 32.92 10.51
C ASP A 260 13.67 31.96 9.48
N VAL A 261 13.82 32.43 8.24
CA VAL A 261 14.25 31.63 7.08
C VAL A 261 15.77 31.75 6.92
N SER A 262 16.55 30.91 7.59
CA SER A 262 17.93 30.63 7.17
C SER A 262 18.55 29.37 7.80
N ALA A 263 18.20 28.18 7.29
CA ALA A 263 19.10 27.04 7.21
C ALA A 263 18.50 26.00 6.26
N SER A 264 19.31 25.43 5.36
CA SER A 264 18.91 24.24 4.62
C SER A 264 18.86 23.05 5.59
N PRO A 265 17.72 22.35 5.78
CA PRO A 265 17.67 21.23 6.69
C PRO A 265 18.12 19.96 5.97
N THR A 266 19.04 19.23 6.61
CA THR A 266 19.26 17.82 6.33
C THR A 266 17.96 17.10 6.71
N LEU A 267 17.12 16.77 5.71
CA LEU A 267 15.82 16.13 5.89
C LEU A 267 15.90 14.98 6.92
N ALA A 268 15.17 15.11 8.02
CA ALA A 268 14.97 14.01 8.96
C ALA A 268 14.21 12.88 8.23
N ILE A 269 14.90 11.78 7.96
CA ILE A 269 14.29 10.61 7.31
C ILE A 269 13.66 9.75 8.41
N ASP A 270 12.34 9.60 8.33
CA ASP A 270 11.58 8.59 9.09
C ASP A 270 11.90 7.18 8.54
N ASP A 271 13.04 6.64 8.96
CA ASP A 271 13.58 5.33 8.53
C ASP A 271 13.20 4.17 9.47
N THR A 272 12.52 4.46 10.58
CA THR A 272 12.19 3.46 11.59
C THR A 272 10.68 3.41 11.81
N VAL A 273 10.12 2.20 11.83
CA VAL A 273 8.71 1.96 12.20
C VAL A 273 8.62 1.30 13.56
N ILE A 274 7.77 1.83 14.43
CA ILE A 274 7.41 1.19 15.70
C ILE A 274 6.00 0.62 15.59
N VAL A 275 5.87 -0.69 15.73
CA VAL A 275 4.59 -1.41 15.60
C VAL A 275 3.97 -1.71 16.96
N ALA A 276 2.65 -1.54 17.09
CA ALA A 276 1.91 -2.01 18.25
C ALA A 276 1.93 -3.55 18.27
N ALA A 277 2.52 -4.14 19.31
CA ALA A 277 2.92 -5.54 19.33
C ALA A 277 2.42 -6.26 20.58
N ARG A 278 1.10 -6.50 20.65
CA ARG A 278 0.52 -7.24 21.80
C ARG A 278 1.07 -8.66 21.92
N SER A 279 1.28 -9.34 20.79
CA SER A 279 1.84 -10.70 20.71
C SER A 279 3.14 -10.77 19.90
N ALA A 280 3.27 -9.91 18.88
CA ALA A 280 4.37 -9.99 17.90
C ALA A 280 5.78 -9.73 18.47
N TYR A 281 5.90 -9.11 19.66
CA TYR A 281 7.21 -8.90 20.28
C TYR A 281 7.86 -10.21 20.76
N GLY A 282 7.05 -11.14 21.31
CA GLY A 282 7.56 -12.46 21.69
C GLY A 282 8.00 -13.26 20.47
N GLU A 283 7.17 -13.28 19.41
CA GLU A 283 7.53 -13.92 18.14
C GLU A 283 8.84 -13.36 17.54
N TYR A 284 9.08 -12.05 17.66
CA TYR A 284 10.35 -11.48 17.23
C TYR A 284 11.54 -12.01 18.04
N LEU A 285 11.42 -12.09 19.37
CA LEU A 285 12.51 -12.60 20.21
C LEU A 285 12.83 -14.08 19.90
N ASP A 286 11.82 -14.86 19.53
CA ASP A 286 11.98 -16.29 19.25
C ASP A 286 12.47 -16.57 17.82
N ALA A 287 11.92 -15.87 16.84
CA ALA A 287 12.08 -16.19 15.43
C ALA A 287 12.78 -15.11 14.59
N ALA A 288 13.14 -13.98 15.20
CA ALA A 288 13.69 -12.81 14.52
C ALA A 288 12.86 -12.38 13.31
N ALA A 289 11.53 -12.40 13.46
CA ALA A 289 10.61 -12.09 12.38
C ALA A 289 9.42 -11.26 12.86
N TYR A 290 8.86 -10.49 11.93
CA TYR A 290 7.58 -9.81 12.10
C TYR A 290 6.60 -10.25 11.02
N ILE A 291 5.43 -10.73 11.43
CA ILE A 291 4.42 -11.30 10.53
C ILE A 291 3.11 -10.53 10.70
N CYS A 292 2.50 -10.17 9.58
CA CYS A 292 1.25 -9.40 9.59
C CYS A 292 0.39 -9.70 8.35
N GLN A 293 -0.78 -9.07 8.30
CA GLN A 293 -1.67 -9.15 7.15
C GLN A 293 -0.99 -8.60 5.88
N PRO A 294 -1.16 -9.21 4.70
CA PRO A 294 -0.41 -8.88 3.47
C PRO A 294 -0.63 -7.43 3.02
N GLU A 295 -1.84 -6.89 3.24
CA GLU A 295 -2.21 -5.52 2.89
C GLU A 295 -1.59 -4.45 3.82
N ARG A 296 -0.88 -4.86 4.87
CA ARG A 296 -0.28 -3.92 5.83
C ARG A 296 0.90 -3.20 5.19
N TYR A 297 0.71 -1.90 4.95
CA TYR A 297 1.71 -1.05 4.31
C TYR A 297 2.79 -0.56 5.30
N PHE A 298 4.03 -0.50 4.82
CA PHE A 298 5.17 0.15 5.46
C PHE A 298 5.81 1.11 4.44
N ARG A 299 6.34 2.26 4.88
CA ARG A 299 6.96 3.23 3.96
C ARG A 299 8.22 2.61 3.36
N ASP A 300 8.49 2.90 2.09
CA ASP A 300 9.69 2.40 1.39
C ASP A 300 11.00 2.92 2.03
N SER A 301 10.94 3.99 2.83
CA SER A 301 12.07 4.52 3.59
C SER A 301 12.44 3.72 4.84
N VAL A 302 11.60 2.76 5.27
CA VAL A 302 11.82 2.04 6.52
C VAL A 302 12.93 1.01 6.34
N THR A 303 13.96 1.13 7.16
CA THR A 303 15.06 0.19 7.27
C THR A 303 15.05 -0.56 8.59
N HIS A 304 14.38 -0.01 9.62
CA HIS A 304 14.33 -0.62 10.96
C HIS A 304 12.91 -0.74 11.51
N LEU A 305 12.70 -1.76 12.34
CA LEU A 305 11.44 -2.05 13.01
C LEU A 305 11.66 -2.20 14.52
N GLY A 306 10.89 -1.47 15.31
CA GLY A 306 10.81 -1.61 16.76
C GLY A 306 9.40 -1.99 17.23
N PHE A 307 9.29 -2.40 18.49
CA PHE A 307 8.05 -2.94 19.05
C PHE A 307 7.53 -2.07 20.18
N TYR A 308 6.24 -1.76 20.17
CA TYR A 308 5.54 -1.10 21.27
C TYR A 308 4.62 -2.09 21.97
N ALA A 309 4.95 -2.43 23.21
CA ALA A 309 4.23 -3.41 24.03
C ALA A 309 4.33 -3.03 25.51
N ALA A 310 3.35 -3.42 26.34
CA ALA A 310 3.35 -3.14 27.77
C ALA A 310 3.56 -1.65 28.16
N GLN A 311 3.03 -0.73 27.33
CA GLN A 311 3.18 0.74 27.49
C GLN A 311 4.63 1.25 27.38
N GLU A 312 5.46 0.57 26.60
CA GLU A 312 6.83 1.00 26.32
C GLU A 312 7.23 0.64 24.89
N ILE A 313 8.15 1.42 24.33
CA ILE A 313 8.91 1.02 23.14
C ILE A 313 10.05 0.14 23.63
N LYS A 314 10.15 -1.06 23.07
CA LYS A 314 11.13 -2.07 23.47
C LYS A 314 12.55 -1.68 23.00
N PRO A 315 13.60 -2.12 23.70
CA PRO A 315 14.97 -1.71 23.41
C PRO A 315 15.49 -2.14 22.04
N GLU A 316 14.94 -3.20 21.46
CA GLU A 316 15.38 -3.80 20.21
C GLU A 316 14.76 -3.06 19.02
N ILE A 317 15.59 -2.32 18.31
CA ILE A 317 15.25 -1.68 17.03
C ILE A 317 15.98 -2.47 15.94
N ALA A 318 15.29 -3.47 15.40
CA ALA A 318 15.86 -4.46 14.50
C ALA A 318 15.94 -3.93 13.06
N GLU A 319 17.03 -4.22 12.36
CA GLU A 319 17.16 -3.98 10.93
C GLU A 319 16.22 -4.93 10.17
N ILE A 320 15.55 -4.43 9.14
CA ILE A 320 14.74 -5.25 8.23
C ILE A 320 15.68 -5.85 7.18
N LEU A 321 15.89 -7.16 7.27
CA LEU A 321 16.83 -7.88 6.42
C LEU A 321 16.17 -8.36 5.11
N TYR A 322 14.92 -8.79 5.20
CA TYR A 322 14.20 -9.38 4.07
C TYR A 322 12.69 -9.19 4.25
N VAL A 323 11.99 -8.94 3.15
CA VAL A 323 10.53 -8.73 3.16
C VAL A 323 9.88 -9.58 2.08
N GLU A 324 8.91 -10.37 2.50
CA GLU A 324 7.95 -11.03 1.64
C GLU A 324 6.59 -10.36 1.77
N GLU A 325 6.11 -9.78 0.67
CA GLU A 325 4.89 -8.98 0.68
C GLU A 325 3.63 -9.83 0.88
N SER A 326 3.62 -11.08 0.40
CA SER A 326 2.51 -12.02 0.58
C SER A 326 2.97 -13.45 0.34
N VAL A 327 2.87 -14.29 1.37
CA VAL A 327 3.20 -15.72 1.34
C VAL A 327 2.04 -16.51 1.92
N ILE A 328 1.61 -17.56 1.22
CA ILE A 328 0.58 -18.47 1.72
C ILE A 328 1.23 -19.47 2.67
N PHE A 329 0.80 -19.48 3.92
CA PHE A 329 1.35 -20.42 4.90
C PHE A 329 0.76 -21.81 4.67
N SER A 330 1.57 -22.70 4.09
CA SER A 330 1.21 -24.12 3.89
C SER A 330 2.44 -25.01 4.04
N ALA A 331 2.21 -26.31 4.27
CA ALA A 331 3.30 -27.29 4.35
C ALA A 331 4.11 -27.34 3.04
N ASP A 332 3.42 -27.35 1.90
CA ASP A 332 4.05 -27.38 0.57
C ASP A 332 4.90 -26.12 0.32
N GLU A 333 4.39 -24.94 0.69
CA GLU A 333 5.15 -23.68 0.56
C GLU A 333 6.39 -23.69 1.46
N ALA A 334 6.28 -24.19 2.70
CA ALA A 334 7.41 -24.34 3.59
C ALA A 334 8.48 -25.28 3.01
N GLU A 335 8.08 -26.46 2.52
CA GLU A 335 9.00 -27.45 1.96
C GLU A 335 9.67 -26.95 0.67
N SER A 336 8.91 -26.28 -0.21
CA SER A 336 9.45 -25.63 -1.40
C SER A 336 10.50 -24.57 -1.05
N ARG A 337 10.27 -23.75 -0.02
CA ARG A 337 11.20 -22.70 0.41
C ARG A 337 12.45 -23.24 1.08
N LEU A 338 12.34 -24.34 1.84
CA LEU A 338 13.48 -25.04 2.45
C LEU A 338 14.47 -25.56 1.39
N GLY A 339 13.99 -25.90 0.19
CA GLY A 339 14.83 -26.27 -0.96
C GLY A 339 15.50 -25.11 -1.70
N SER A 340 15.26 -23.86 -1.31
CA SER A 340 15.83 -22.68 -1.99
C SER A 340 17.33 -22.55 -1.79
N ALA A 341 18.05 -22.07 -2.80
CA ALA A 341 19.46 -21.69 -2.69
C ALA A 341 19.66 -20.42 -1.84
N HIS A 342 18.62 -19.58 -1.68
CA HIS A 342 18.70 -18.33 -0.94
C HIS A 342 18.46 -18.52 0.57
N PRO A 343 19.38 -18.05 1.44
CA PRO A 343 19.29 -18.27 2.89
C PRO A 343 18.04 -17.63 3.52
N ASP A 344 17.68 -16.41 3.10
CA ASP A 344 16.50 -15.72 3.63
C ASP A 344 15.19 -16.42 3.24
N VAL A 345 15.11 -16.94 2.01
CA VAL A 345 13.95 -17.73 1.54
C VAL A 345 13.83 -19.03 2.35
N ARG A 346 14.94 -19.73 2.60
CA ARG A 346 14.94 -20.91 3.49
C ARG A 346 14.47 -20.54 4.89
N LYS A 347 14.90 -19.38 5.41
CA LYS A 347 14.49 -18.91 6.74
C LYS A 347 12.99 -18.63 6.83
N VAL A 348 12.39 -18.09 5.77
CA VAL A 348 10.92 -17.99 5.68
C VAL A 348 10.28 -19.39 5.65
N GLY A 349 10.87 -20.37 4.96
CA GLY A 349 10.39 -21.75 4.96
C GLY A 349 10.41 -22.41 6.35
N GLU A 350 11.49 -22.24 7.10
CA GLU A 350 11.60 -22.68 8.51
C GLU A 350 10.49 -22.03 9.36
N LEU A 351 10.33 -20.70 9.25
CA LEU A 351 9.33 -19.94 9.99
C LEU A 351 7.90 -20.43 9.73
N ILE A 352 7.54 -20.69 8.46
CA ILE A 352 6.21 -21.22 8.10
C ILE A 352 6.00 -22.60 8.75
N ARG A 353 6.97 -23.51 8.60
CA ARG A 353 6.88 -24.87 9.17
C ARG A 353 6.67 -24.81 10.68
N ASP A 354 7.46 -23.99 11.38
CA ASP A 354 7.46 -23.94 12.84
C ASP A 354 6.17 -23.28 13.39
N LEU A 355 5.67 -22.24 12.70
CA LEU A 355 4.41 -21.57 13.08
C LEU A 355 3.16 -22.39 12.79
N LEU A 356 3.14 -23.17 11.70
CA LEU A 356 2.06 -24.11 11.44
C LEU A 356 2.06 -25.25 12.45
N SER A 357 3.24 -25.77 12.80
CA SER A 357 3.38 -26.88 13.76
C SER A 357 2.98 -26.48 15.18
N SER A 358 3.23 -25.23 15.57
CA SER A 358 2.84 -24.69 16.88
C SER A 358 1.39 -24.17 16.93
N GLY A 359 0.68 -24.14 15.80
CA GLY A 359 -0.65 -23.54 15.70
C GLY A 359 -0.67 -22.02 15.85
N GLY A 360 0.48 -21.36 15.62
CA GLY A 360 0.62 -19.91 15.71
C GLY A 360 0.00 -19.14 14.52
N ARG A 361 -0.27 -19.84 13.40
CA ARG A 361 -0.89 -19.29 12.18
C ARG A 361 -1.82 -20.29 11.52
N ASP A 362 -2.75 -19.77 10.73
CA ASP A 362 -3.74 -20.56 10.01
C ASP A 362 -3.17 -21.07 8.68
N ALA A 363 -3.32 -22.37 8.42
CA ALA A 363 -2.90 -22.96 7.15
C ALA A 363 -3.78 -22.47 5.99
N GLY A 364 -3.16 -22.12 4.87
CA GLY A 364 -3.83 -21.61 3.67
C GLY A 364 -4.04 -20.10 3.65
N GLU A 365 -3.80 -19.41 4.75
CA GLU A 365 -3.88 -17.94 4.83
C GLU A 365 -2.60 -17.27 4.32
N ALA A 366 -2.76 -16.06 3.77
CA ALA A 366 -1.65 -15.27 3.27
C ALA A 366 -1.15 -14.28 4.33
N TYR A 367 0.17 -14.17 4.45
CA TYR A 367 0.82 -13.26 5.40
C TYR A 367 1.98 -12.51 4.74
N LYS A 368 2.20 -11.27 5.19
CA LYS A 368 3.46 -10.54 4.97
C LYS A 368 4.46 -10.95 6.03
N VAL A 369 5.67 -11.28 5.62
CA VAL A 369 6.77 -11.70 6.50
C VAL A 369 7.93 -10.72 6.36
N MET A 370 8.43 -10.21 7.47
CA MET A 370 9.67 -9.45 7.54
C MET A 370 10.66 -10.22 8.39
N LEU A 371 11.78 -10.64 7.81
CA LEU A 371 12.91 -11.14 8.59
C LEU A 371 13.68 -9.95 9.14
N LEU A 372 13.95 -10.00 10.44
CA LEU A 372 14.55 -8.93 11.20
C LEU A 372 15.92 -9.39 11.73
N SER A 373 16.81 -8.45 12.02
CA SER A 373 18.03 -8.78 12.75
C SER A 373 17.69 -9.36 14.14
N PRO A 374 18.27 -10.50 14.53
CA PRO A 374 18.07 -11.06 15.86
C PRO A 374 18.49 -10.12 16.99
N SER A 375 17.86 -10.23 18.16
CA SER A 375 18.10 -9.36 19.32
C SER A 375 19.50 -9.48 19.93
N GLY A 376 20.33 -10.44 19.49
CA GLY A 376 21.72 -10.57 19.95
C GLY A 376 22.76 -10.04 18.96
N GLU A 377 22.34 -9.57 17.78
CA GLU A 377 23.26 -9.20 16.69
C GLU A 377 23.54 -7.70 16.64
N GLU A 378 24.73 -7.34 16.16
CA GLU A 378 25.18 -5.94 16.03
C GLU A 378 24.29 -5.07 15.13
N ARG A 379 23.56 -5.71 14.21
CA ARG A 379 22.60 -5.04 13.30
C ARG A 379 21.34 -4.58 14.02
N THR A 380 21.02 -5.18 15.18
CA THR A 380 19.94 -4.69 16.04
C THR A 380 20.46 -3.54 16.89
N VAL A 381 19.82 -2.38 16.77
CA VAL A 381 20.14 -1.25 17.63
C VAL A 381 19.48 -1.46 18.99
N HIS A 382 20.29 -1.56 20.04
CA HIS A 382 19.84 -1.70 21.41
C HIS A 382 19.80 -0.35 22.12
N LEU A 383 18.61 0.06 22.53
CA LEU A 383 18.45 1.22 23.41
C LEU A 383 18.93 0.87 24.83
N PRO A 384 19.52 1.83 25.58
CA PRO A 384 19.98 1.57 26.95
C PRO A 384 18.86 1.13 27.92
N ALA A 385 17.62 1.55 27.65
CA ALA A 385 16.42 1.18 28.40
C ALA A 385 15.18 1.27 27.49
N PRO A 386 14.08 0.58 27.83
CA PRO A 386 12.79 0.79 27.17
C PRO A 386 12.31 2.25 27.32
N ILE A 387 11.72 2.79 26.26
CA ILE A 387 11.16 4.16 26.26
C ILE A 387 9.75 4.08 26.84
N ARG A 388 9.50 4.72 27.98
CA ARG A 388 8.21 4.64 28.67
C ARG A 388 7.16 5.51 27.99
N ASN A 389 5.96 4.97 27.83
CA ASN A 389 4.82 5.77 27.39
C ASN A 389 4.36 6.71 28.52
N ASP A 390 4.32 7.99 28.22
CA ASP A 390 3.83 9.05 29.12
C ASP A 390 2.56 9.74 28.58
N LYS A 391 1.96 9.22 27.49
CA LYS A 391 0.72 9.76 26.95
C LYS A 391 -0.47 9.42 27.86
N VAL A 392 -1.20 10.46 28.23
CA VAL A 392 -2.45 10.39 28.97
C VAL A 392 -3.56 11.11 28.22
N THR A 393 -4.79 10.66 28.40
CA THR A 393 -6.00 11.35 27.95
C THR A 393 -6.24 12.62 28.76
N ALA A 394 -7.14 13.50 28.31
CA ALA A 394 -7.55 14.70 29.05
C ALA A 394 -8.12 14.42 30.45
N THR A 395 -8.55 13.17 30.71
CA THR A 395 -9.04 12.70 32.02
C THR A 395 -7.96 11.99 32.85
N GLY A 396 -6.70 12.02 32.42
CA GLY A 396 -5.56 11.42 33.12
C GLY A 396 -5.38 9.91 32.92
N LYS A 397 -6.23 9.25 32.12
CA LYS A 397 -6.07 7.81 31.84
C LYS A 397 -4.91 7.56 30.87
N PRO A 398 -4.08 6.51 31.06
CA PRO A 398 -3.04 6.15 30.12
C PRO A 398 -3.58 5.89 28.71
N TRP A 399 -2.92 6.44 27.70
CA TRP A 399 -3.28 6.31 26.29
C TRP A 399 -2.12 5.69 25.50
N GLY A 400 -2.40 4.71 24.64
CA GLY A 400 -1.34 4.04 23.88
C GLY A 400 -0.64 5.00 22.91
N TRP A 401 0.69 5.04 22.93
CA TRP A 401 1.48 5.89 22.04
C TRP A 401 1.28 5.56 20.55
N THR A 402 1.10 4.28 20.24
CA THR A 402 0.67 3.79 18.92
C THR A 402 -0.37 2.68 19.07
N LEU A 403 -1.41 2.72 18.24
CA LEU A 403 -2.46 1.68 18.19
C LEU A 403 -2.28 0.72 16.99
N GLY A 404 -1.32 1.01 16.11
CA GLY A 404 -1.05 0.19 14.92
C GLY A 404 0.42 0.24 14.56
N GLN A 405 0.86 1.37 14.00
CA GLN A 405 2.28 1.66 13.79
C GLN A 405 2.52 3.17 13.74
N ARG A 406 3.73 3.59 14.08
CA ARG A 406 4.18 4.97 14.03
C ARG A 406 5.59 5.01 13.44
N TYR A 407 5.92 6.07 12.73
CA TYR A 407 7.24 6.26 12.14
C TYR A 407 8.04 7.28 12.95
N THR A 408 9.35 7.09 12.97
CA THR A 408 10.33 7.98 13.57
C THR A 408 11.69 7.74 12.91
N SER A 409 12.74 8.43 13.34
CA SER A 409 14.10 8.17 12.87
C SER A 409 14.90 7.35 13.87
N LEU A 410 15.78 6.49 13.35
CA LEU A 410 16.72 5.72 14.16
C LEU A 410 17.62 6.63 14.99
N ASN A 411 18.00 7.78 14.44
CA ASN A 411 18.78 8.81 15.13
C ASN A 411 18.02 9.39 16.33
N ALA A 412 16.71 9.63 16.23
CA ALA A 412 15.92 10.09 17.36
C ALA A 412 15.89 9.06 18.50
N LEU A 413 15.80 7.77 18.16
CA LEU A 413 15.85 6.68 19.14
C LEU A 413 17.24 6.55 19.78
N ARG A 414 18.32 6.65 18.98
CA ARG A 414 19.72 6.58 19.46
C ARG A 414 20.09 7.69 20.45
N ARG A 415 19.40 8.83 20.43
CA ARG A 415 19.58 9.89 21.43
C ARG A 415 19.14 9.48 22.84
N GLY A 416 18.49 8.32 22.99
CA GLY A 416 18.13 7.74 24.29
C GLY A 416 17.01 8.48 25.03
N PRO A 417 15.88 8.81 24.38
CA PRO A 417 14.74 9.38 25.10
C PRO A 417 14.23 8.40 26.16
N SER A 418 13.94 8.90 27.35
CA SER A 418 13.38 8.09 28.44
C SER A 418 11.87 7.93 28.34
N THR A 419 11.20 8.87 27.65
CA THR A 419 9.74 8.86 27.47
C THR A 419 9.31 9.13 26.03
N THR A 420 8.08 8.73 25.70
CA THR A 420 7.51 8.95 24.37
C THR A 420 7.34 10.42 24.00
N SER A 421 7.09 11.30 24.97
CA SER A 421 7.03 12.74 24.69
C SER A 421 8.41 13.33 24.40
N GLN A 422 9.48 12.87 25.06
CA GLN A 422 10.86 13.25 24.72
C GLN A 422 11.24 12.78 23.30
N LEU A 423 10.82 11.57 22.92
CA LEU A 423 11.05 11.07 21.55
C LEU A 423 10.36 11.94 20.50
N GLU A 424 9.16 12.45 20.79
CA GLU A 424 8.43 13.35 19.89
C GLU A 424 9.09 14.73 19.81
N SER A 425 9.46 15.33 20.94
CA SER A 425 10.12 16.64 20.97
C SER A 425 11.49 16.65 20.31
N ALA A 426 12.23 15.54 20.39
CA ALA A 426 13.51 15.41 19.70
C ALA A 426 13.36 15.40 18.16
N GLY A 427 12.18 15.10 17.63
CA GLY A 427 11.85 15.25 16.20
C GLY A 427 11.67 16.71 15.77
N ASP A 428 11.26 17.57 16.69
CA ASP A 428 10.97 18.99 16.46
C ASP A 428 12.20 19.91 16.65
N GLU A 429 13.25 19.46 17.34
CA GLU A 429 14.50 20.25 17.51
C GLU A 429 15.42 20.28 16.26
N LEU A 430 15.00 19.66 15.15
CA LEU A 430 15.70 19.66 13.86
C LEU A 430 14.87 20.27 12.72
N SER A 431 13.72 20.90 13.02
CA SER A 431 12.84 21.53 12.03
C SER A 431 13.02 23.04 11.93
#